data_AF-A0A7K3DJ13-F1
#
_entry.id   AF-A0A7K3DJ13-F1
#
_cell.length_a   1.000
_cell.length_b   1.000
_cell.length_c   1.000
_cell.angle_alpha   90.00
_cell.angle_beta   90.00
_cell.angle_gamma   90.00
#
_symmetry.space_group_name_H-M   'P 1'
#
loop_
_entity.id
_entity.type
_entity.pdbx_description
1 polymer ?
#
loop_
_entity_poly.entity_id
_entity_poly.type
_entity_poly.pdbx_seq_one_letter_code
_entity_poly.pdbx_strand_id
1 'polypeptide(L)' 'MGRARLEKDGTYTGDLPCKWCQVLIDQGGRRRPRQYCRGTHRWKQYGANMVAVFAALLN' A
#
# COMPACT_ATOMS: atom_id res chain seq x y z
N MET A 1 2.35 -13.14 -10.23
CA MET A 1 1.81 -11.97 -9.52
C MET A 1 2.09 -10.73 -10.38
N GLY A 2 1.06 -9.94 -10.70
CA GLY A 2 1.21 -8.74 -11.52
C GLY A 2 2.15 -7.74 -10.84
N ARG A 3 3.17 -7.29 -11.57
CA ARG A 3 4.09 -6.25 -11.12
C ARG A 3 3.66 -4.96 -11.78
N ALA A 4 3.16 -3.99 -11.02
CA ALA A 4 2.97 -2.67 -11.59
C ALA A 4 4.30 -2.12 -12.12
N ARG A 5 4.22 -1.46 -13.27
CA ARG A 5 5.37 -0.88 -13.96
C ARG A 5 5.30 0.64 -13.83
N LEU A 6 6.46 1.25 -13.58
CA LEU A 6 6.62 2.68 -13.74
C LEU A 6 6.84 2.97 -15.22
N GLU A 7 5.92 3.73 -15.80
CA GLU A 7 5.98 4.17 -17.19
C GLU A 7 6.92 5.37 -17.34
N LYS A 8 7.35 5.62 -18.59
CA LYS A 8 8.28 6.71 -18.92
C LYS A 8 7.73 8.10 -18.59
N ASP A 9 6.42 8.23 -18.50
CA ASP A 9 5.71 9.45 -18.12
C ASP A 9 5.58 9.64 -16.59
N GLY A 10 6.16 8.73 -15.81
CA GLY A 10 6.12 8.76 -14.35
C GLY A 10 4.82 8.23 -13.75
N THR A 11 3.97 7.57 -14.54
CA THR A 11 2.75 6.93 -14.05
C THR A 11 2.97 5.45 -13.73
N TYR A 12 2.17 4.92 -12.80
CA TYR A 12 2.17 3.50 -12.46
C TYR A 12 1.00 2.81 -13.17
N THR A 13 1.30 1.77 -13.93
CA THR A 13 0.33 0.94 -14.65
C THR A 13 0.36 -0.51 -14.17
N GLY A 14 -0.75 -1.23 -14.32
CA GLY A 14 -0.91 -2.61 -13.84
C GLY A 14 -1.33 -2.69 -12.38
N ASP A 15 -1.17 -3.87 -11.78
CA ASP A 15 -1.66 -4.15 -10.43
C ASP A 15 -0.55 -4.17 -9.38
N LEU A 16 -0.84 -3.64 -8.18
CA LEU A 16 -0.03 -3.88 -6.97
C LEU A 16 -0.87 -4.55 -5.88
N PRO A 17 -0.28 -5.47 -5.10
CA PRO A 17 -0.98 -6.02 -3.95
C PRO A 17 -1.19 -4.94 -2.88
N CYS A 18 -2.37 -4.95 -2.28
CA CYS A 18 -2.67 -4.16 -1.09
C CYS A 18 -1.72 -4.56 0.03
N LYS A 19 -1.04 -3.59 0.64
CA LYS A 19 -0.11 -3.86 1.77
C LYS A 19 -0.77 -4.57 2.95
N TRP A 20 -2.09 -4.42 3.13
CA TRP A 20 -2.84 -5.02 4.23
C TRP A 20 -3.45 -6.39 3.90
N CYS A 21 -4.25 -6.48 2.83
CA CYS A 21 -5.04 -7.69 2.52
C CYS A 21 -4.57 -8.43 1.26
N GLN A 22 -3.45 -8.02 0.65
CA GLN A 22 -2.82 -8.65 -0.52
C GLN A 22 -3.68 -8.71 -1.80
N VAL A 23 -4.90 -8.14 -1.80
CA VAL A 23 -5.72 -8.03 -3.01
C VAL A 23 -5.01 -7.15 -4.05
N LEU A 24 -5.08 -7.54 -5.32
CA LEU A 24 -4.53 -6.75 -6.41
C LEU A 24 -5.34 -5.46 -6.61
N ILE A 25 -4.63 -4.35 -6.74
CA ILE A 25 -5.19 -3.02 -6.92
C ILE A 25 -4.64 -2.45 -8.23
N ASP A 26 -5.54 -2.17 -9.17
CA ASP A 26 -5.19 -1.45 -10.37
C ASP A 26 -4.64 -0.05 -10.01
N GLN A 27 -3.47 0.24 -10.55
CA GLN A 27 -2.78 1.51 -10.37
C GLN A 27 -3.33 2.62 -11.28
N GLY A 28 -4.02 2.27 -12.37
CA GLY A 28 -4.80 3.20 -13.20
C GLY A 28 -4.02 4.41 -13.72
N GLY A 29 -2.72 4.27 -14.00
CA GLY A 29 -1.88 5.38 -14.50
C GLY A 29 -1.64 6.49 -13.48
N ARG A 30 -1.71 6.19 -12.17
CA ARG A 30 -1.46 7.20 -11.14
C ARG A 30 0.03 7.53 -11.04
N ARG A 31 0.37 8.81 -10.85
CA ARG A 31 1.75 9.25 -10.53
C ARG A 31 2.29 8.71 -9.20
N ARG A 32 1.39 8.30 -8.29
CA ARG A 32 1.76 7.69 -7.01
C ARG A 32 1.05 6.34 -6.88
N PRO A 33 1.77 5.28 -6.50
CA PRO A 33 1.19 3.96 -6.41
C PRO A 33 0.17 3.90 -5.27
N ARG A 34 -0.98 3.29 -5.55
CA ARG A 34 -2.03 3.02 -4.57
C ARG A 34 -1.64 1.79 -3.75
N GLN A 35 -1.38 2.03 -2.47
CA GLN A 35 -0.91 1.00 -1.53
C GLN A 35 -2.05 0.24 -0.82
N TYR A 36 -3.26 0.82 -0.80
CA TYR A 36 -4.41 0.28 -0.08
C TYR A 36 -5.68 0.29 -0.93
N CYS A 37 -6.41 -0.83 -0.91
CA CYS A 37 -7.68 -0.94 -1.62
C CYS A 37 -8.78 -0.11 -0.94
N ARG A 38 -8.74 0.00 0.40
CA ARG A 38 -9.71 0.71 1.24
C ARG A 38 -9.02 1.65 2.22
N GLY A 39 -9.68 2.76 2.57
CA GLY A 39 -9.18 3.69 3.61
C GLY A 39 -9.05 3.02 4.98
N THR A 40 -9.96 2.10 5.32
CA THR A 40 -9.89 1.32 6.57
C THR A 40 -8.61 0.48 6.68
N HIS A 41 -8.10 -0.04 5.57
CA HIS A 41 -6.85 -0.82 5.57
C HIS A 41 -5.63 0.06 5.85
N ARG A 42 -5.65 1.31 5.39
CA ARG A 42 -4.62 2.30 5.73
C ARG A 42 -4.61 2.58 7.24
N TRP A 43 -5.79 2.79 7.84
CA TRP A 43 -5.93 3.04 9.28
C TRP A 43 -5.50 1.85 10.13
N LYS A 44 -5.87 0.62 9.72
CA LYS A 44 -5.42 -0.60 10.40
C LYS A 44 -3.91 -0.77 10.38
N GLN A 45 -3.26 -0.54 9.23
CA GLN A 45 -1.80 -0.58 9.15
C GLN A 45 -1.15 0.49 10.04
N TYR A 46 -1.72 1.70 10.07
CA TYR A 46 -1.22 2.78 10.93
C TYR A 46 -1.33 2.42 12.42
N GLY A 47 -2.47 1.86 12.84
CA GLY A 47 -2.66 1.36 14.21
C GLY A 47 -1.69 0.23 14.57
N ALA A 48 -1.48 -0.74 13.67
CA ALA A 48 -0.52 -1.82 13.89
C ALA A 48 0.92 -1.29 14.07
N ASN A 49 1.33 -0.32 13.24
CA ASN A 49 2.64 0.31 13.38
C ASN A 49 2.78 1.08 14.70
N MET A 50 1.73 1.79 15.14
CA MET A 50 1.75 2.46 16.44
C MET A 50 1.91 1.47 17.58
N VAL A 51 1.14 0.38 17.58
CA VAL A 51 1.26 -0.67 18.62
C VAL A 51 2.67 -1.23 18.66
N ALA A 52 3.29 -1.49 17.50
CA ALA A 52 4.68 -1.94 17.44
C ALA A 52 5.67 -0.90 18.01
N VAL A 53 5.48 0.38 17.69
CA VAL A 53 6.30 1.48 18.24
C VAL A 53 6.13 1.59 19.76
N PHE A 54 4.91 1.58 20.27
CA PHE A 54 4.67 1.63 21.72
C PHE A 54 5.20 0.38 22.43
N ALA A 55 5.04 -0.81 21.85
CA ALA A 55 5.63 -2.04 22.39
C ALA A 55 7.16 -1.97 22.43
N ALA A 56 7.79 -1.33 21.45
CA ALA A 56 9.24 -1.13 21.44
C ALA A 56 9.72 -0.04 22.40
N LEU A 57 8.89 0.96 22.71
CA LEU A 57 9.23 2.03 23.65
C LEU A 57 8.95 1.67 25.13
N LEU A 58 8.05 0.71 25.37
CA LEU A 58 7.68 0.23 26.72
C LEU A 58 8.48 -1.00 27.16
N ASN A 59 9.41 -1.48 26.34
CA ASN A 59 10.27 -2.64 26.57
C ASN A 59 11.72 -2.17 26.64
#